data_AF-A0A399ZZE7-F1
#
_entry.id   AF-A0A399ZZE7-F1
#
_cell.length_a   1.000
_cell.length_b   1.000
_cell.length_c   1.000
_cell.angle_alpha   90.00
_cell.angle_beta   90.00
_cell.angle_gamma   90.00
#
_symmetry.space_group_name_H-M   'P 1'
#
loop_
_entity.id
_entity.type
_entity.pdbx_description
1 polymer ?
#
loop_
_entity_poly.entity_id
_entity_poly.type
_entity_poly.pdbx_seq_one_letter_code
_entity_poly.pdbx_strand_id
1 'polypeptide(L)'
;MLIRRAAFMRVGLFAPQWRATEAVEWMMRARAKNLQNIMLPQLVLRRRVHANNTTWRERATVDREYAEMIQAALTRQRQARPER
;
A
#
# COMPACT_ATOMS: atom_id res chain seq x y z
N MET A 1 -4.06 -6.23 8.73
CA MET A 1 -3.65 -7.39 7.89
C MET A 1 -2.66 -8.22 8.68
N LEU A 2 -2.79 -9.55 8.64
CA LEU A 2 -1.80 -10.46 9.22
C LEU A 2 -0.99 -11.10 8.09
N ILE A 3 0.29 -11.34 8.34
CA ILE A 3 1.21 -11.92 7.36
C ILE A 3 2.34 -12.66 8.09
N ARG A 4 2.88 -13.72 7.48
CA ARG A 4 4.10 -14.39 7.96
C ARG A 4 5.30 -13.46 7.79
N ARG A 5 6.21 -13.40 8.78
CA ARG A 5 7.44 -12.59 8.72
C ARG A 5 8.25 -12.82 7.44
N ALA A 6 8.47 -14.07 7.05
CA ALA A 6 9.24 -14.40 5.85
C ALA A 6 8.61 -13.84 4.56
N ALA A 7 7.27 -13.87 4.46
CA ALA A 7 6.55 -13.29 3.33
C ALA A 7 6.65 -11.76 3.30
N PHE A 8 6.59 -11.11 4.47
CA PHE A 8 6.80 -9.67 4.58
C PHE A 8 8.19 -9.26 4.10
N MET A 9 9.24 -9.96 4.57
CA MET A 9 10.63 -9.66 4.19
C MET A 9 10.91 -9.89 2.70
N ARG A 10 10.19 -10.80 2.02
CA ARG A 10 10.30 -11.01 0.57
C ARG A 10 9.84 -9.80 -0.26
N VAL A 11 8.89 -9.02 0.27
CA VAL A 11 8.42 -7.77 -0.34
C VAL A 11 9.35 -6.61 0.02
N GLY A 12 9.85 -6.60 1.26
CA GLY A 12 10.70 -5.56 1.83
C GLY A 12 9.94 -4.63 2.78
N LEU A 13 10.65 -3.69 3.41
CA LEU A 13 10.08 -2.74 4.36
C LEU A 13 9.12 -1.74 3.68
N PHE A 14 8.38 -0.97 4.49
CA PHE A 14 7.66 0.20 4.01
C PHE A 14 8.64 1.25 3.50
N ALA A 15 8.25 1.96 2.43
CA ALA A 15 9.08 3.01 1.87
C ALA A 15 8.78 4.31 2.62
N PRO A 16 9.76 4.90 3.34
CA PRO A 16 9.53 5.95 4.33
C PRO A 16 9.06 7.29 3.72
N GLN A 17 9.16 7.44 2.40
CA GLN A 17 8.63 8.61 1.70
C GLN A 17 7.10 8.65 1.65
N TRP A 18 6.43 7.51 1.83
CA TRP A 18 4.96 7.43 1.86
C TRP A 18 4.50 7.42 3.32
N ARG A 19 3.64 8.35 3.71
CA ARG A 19 3.15 8.48 5.09
C ARG A 19 1.69 8.08 5.22
N ALA A 20 0.81 8.59 4.36
CA ALA A 20 -0.61 8.21 4.38
C ALA A 20 -0.92 7.01 3.46
N THR A 21 -0.02 6.73 2.50
CA THR A 21 -0.23 5.71 1.47
C THR A 21 0.69 4.49 1.60
N GLU A 22 1.50 4.42 2.66
CA GLU A 22 2.51 3.35 2.88
C GLU A 22 1.94 1.93 2.74
N ALA A 23 0.75 1.68 3.30
CA ALA A 23 0.14 0.36 3.30
C ALA A 23 -0.36 -0.03 1.91
N VAL A 24 -0.88 0.94 1.15
CA VAL A 24 -1.36 0.73 -0.23
C VAL A 24 -0.18 0.50 -1.16
N GLU A 25 0.86 1.31 -1.07
CA GLU A 25 2.08 1.15 -1.85
C GLU A 25 2.72 -0.22 -1.62
N TRP A 26 2.84 -0.63 -0.35
CA TRP A 26 3.40 -1.92 0.01
C TRP A 26 2.57 -3.08 -0.57
N MET A 27 1.24 -2.97 -0.52
CA MET A 27 0.33 -3.96 -1.11
C MET A 27 0.49 -4.06 -2.63
N MET A 28 0.73 -2.93 -3.31
CA MET A 28 1.01 -2.93 -4.76
C MET A 28 2.31 -3.68 -5.07
N ARG A 29 3.38 -3.46 -4.29
CA ARG A 29 4.64 -4.23 -4.42
C ARG A 29 4.44 -5.72 -4.12
N ALA A 30 3.64 -6.05 -3.11
CA ALA A 30 3.33 -7.43 -2.77
C ALA A 30 2.61 -8.15 -3.92
N ARG A 31 1.62 -7.48 -4.54
CA ARG A 31 0.92 -7.98 -5.74
C ARG A 31 1.85 -8.14 -6.94
N ALA A 32 2.72 -7.16 -7.20
CA ALA A 32 3.72 -7.24 -8.27
C ALA A 32 4.70 -8.43 -8.10
N LYS A 33 4.92 -8.87 -6.85
CA LYS A 33 5.71 -10.07 -6.51
C LYS A 33 4.87 -11.35 -6.40
N ASN A 34 3.63 -11.35 -6.89
CA ASN A 34 2.70 -12.47 -6.86
C ASN A 34 2.48 -13.05 -5.44
N LEU A 35 2.54 -12.20 -4.41
CA LEU A 35 2.23 -12.64 -3.05
C LEU A 35 0.72 -12.93 -2.95
N GLN A 36 0.40 -14.17 -2.60
CA GLN A 36 -0.98 -14.60 -2.41
C GLN A 36 -1.56 -14.01 -1.12
N ASN A 37 -2.81 -13.59 -1.18
CA ASN A 37 -3.58 -13.15 -0.02
C ASN A 37 -4.98 -13.75 -0.07
N ILE A 38 -5.64 -13.80 1.08
CA ILE A 38 -7.04 -14.19 1.20
C ILE A 38 -7.75 -13.16 2.08
N MET A 39 -8.95 -12.76 1.67
CA MET A 39 -9.85 -11.97 2.50
C MET A 39 -10.77 -12.92 3.26
N LEU A 40 -10.77 -12.81 4.59
CA LEU A 40 -11.68 -13.57 5.42
C LEU A 40 -13.07 -12.89 5.38
N PRO A 41 -14.17 -13.64 5.18
CA PRO A 41 -15.51 -13.05 5.17
C PRO A 41 -15.98 -12.63 6.57
N GLN A 42 -15.29 -13.04 7.63
CA GLN A 42 -15.64 -12.71 9.01
C GLN A 42 -15.20 -11.30 9.40
N LEU A 43 -16.03 -10.61 10.20
CA LEU A 43 -15.66 -9.36 10.85
C LEU A 43 -14.65 -9.63 11.96
N VAL A 44 -13.35 -9.46 11.65
CA VAL A 44 -12.25 -9.69 12.59
C VAL A 44 -11.67 -8.41 13.22
N LEU A 45 -12.08 -7.23 12.74
CA LEU A 45 -11.55 -5.95 13.21
C LEU A 45 -12.61 -4.85 13.12
N ARG A 46 -12.74 -4.04 14.18
CA ARG A 46 -13.43 -2.75 14.15
C ARG A 46 -12.41 -1.63 14.28
N ARG A 47 -12.24 -0.83 13.22
CA ARG A 47 -11.36 0.34 13.23
C ARG A 47 -12.14 1.56 13.74
N ARG A 48 -11.61 2.26 14.75
CA ARG A 48 -12.12 3.57 15.16
C ARG A 48 -11.76 4.62 14.11
N VAL A 49 -12.75 5.39 13.66
CA VAL A 49 -12.54 6.59 12.84
C VAL A 49 -12.82 7.81 13.71
N HIS A 50 -11.89 8.76 13.76
CA HIS A 50 -12.03 9.98 14.55
C HIS A 50 -11.52 11.21 13.78
N ALA A 51 -11.94 12.41 14.20
CA ALA A 51 -11.62 13.67 13.52
C ALA A 51 -10.11 13.92 13.39
N ASN A 52 -9.32 13.51 14.38
CA ASN A 52 -7.86 13.69 14.35
C ASN A 52 -7.11 12.62 13.52
N ASN A 53 -7.80 11.79 12.74
CA ASN A 53 -7.11 10.86 11.85
C ASN A 53 -6.34 11.64 10.79
N THR A 54 -5.08 11.29 10.53
CA THR A 54 -4.22 11.96 9.55
C THR A 54 -4.88 12.06 8.17
N THR A 55 -5.55 10.99 7.73
CA THR A 55 -6.28 10.95 6.45
C THR A 55 -7.52 11.84 6.40
N TRP A 56 -8.05 12.24 7.55
CA TRP A 56 -9.18 13.17 7.65
C TRP A 56 -8.69 14.61 7.79
N ARG A 57 -7.71 14.85 8.67
CA ARG A 57 -7.12 16.16 8.93
C ARG A 57 -6.35 16.72 7.74
N GLU A 58 -5.60 15.89 7.04
CA GLU A 58 -4.66 16.31 5.98
C GLU A 58 -5.14 15.87 4.59
N ARG A 59 -6.45 15.91 4.36
CA ARG A 59 -7.09 15.27 3.21
C ARG A 59 -6.45 15.65 1.86
N ALA A 60 -6.24 16.94 1.62
CA ALA A 60 -5.64 17.43 0.38
C ALA A 60 -4.20 16.91 0.18
N THR A 61 -3.41 16.86 1.25
CA THR A 61 -2.06 16.29 1.23
C THR A 61 -2.08 14.80 0.92
N VAL A 62 -3.00 14.05 1.55
CA VAL A 62 -3.17 12.62 1.34
C VAL A 62 -3.61 12.32 -0.09
N ASP A 63 -4.57 13.06 -0.63
CA ASP A 63 -5.04 12.87 -2.00
C ASP A 63 -3.91 13.12 -3.01
N ARG A 64 -3.06 14.14 -2.79
CA ARG A 64 -1.85 14.36 -3.59
C ARG A 64 -0.85 13.20 -3.48
N GLU A 65 -0.57 12.74 -2.26
CA GLU A 65 0.34 11.62 -2.03
C GLU A 65 -0.15 10.31 -2.68
N TYR A 66 -1.47 10.09 -2.74
CA TYR A 66 -2.06 8.99 -3.50
C TYR A 66 -1.76 9.10 -5.00
N ALA A 67 -1.94 10.27 -5.59
CA ALA A 67 -1.65 10.48 -7.01
C ALA A 67 -0.17 10.22 -7.32
N GLU A 68 0.74 10.74 -6.51
CA GLU A 68 2.20 10.54 -6.63
C GLU A 68 2.57 9.05 -6.50
N MET A 69 2.01 8.36 -5.50
CA MET A 69 2.25 6.93 -5.26
C MET A 69 1.77 6.05 -6.43
N ILE A 70 0.58 6.34 -6.97
CA ILE A 70 0.02 5.62 -8.12
C ILE A 70 0.89 5.84 -9.36
N GLN A 71 1.30 7.08 -9.64
CA GLN A 71 2.22 7.38 -10.74
C GLN A 71 3.53 6.62 -10.60
N ALA A 72 4.15 6.62 -9.41
CA ALA A 72 5.38 5.87 -9.15
C ALA A 72 5.19 4.35 -9.34
N ALA A 73 4.02 3.81 -8.98
CA ALA A 73 3.71 2.41 -9.21
C ALA A 73 3.54 2.06 -10.70
N LEU A 74 2.85 2.91 -11.47
CA LEU A 74 2.67 2.72 -12.91
C LEU A 74 4.00 2.83 -13.67
N THR A 75 4.85 3.80 -13.32
CA THR A 75 6.20 3.93 -13.90
C THR A 75 7.04 2.68 -13.67
N ARG A 76 7.02 2.12 -12.45
CA ARG A 76 7.72 0.86 -12.14
C ARG A 76 7.18 -0.33 -12.96
N GLN A 77 5.86 -0.42 -13.15
CA GLN A 77 5.26 -1.46 -13.99
C GLN A 77 5.67 -1.35 -15.46
N ARG A 78 5.70 -0.13 -16.00
CA ARG A 78 6.15 0.13 -17.38
C ARG A 78 7.61 -0.27 -17.58
N GLN A 79 8.48 0.11 -16.65
CA GLN A 79 9.91 -0.26 -16.71
C GLN A 79 10.13 -1.78 -16.59
N ALA A 80 9.32 -2.47 -15.79
CA ALA A 80 9.44 -3.93 -15.62
C ALA A 80 8.90 -4.74 -16.81
N ARG A 81 8.15 -4.11 -17.72
CA ARG A 81 7.65 -4.73 -18.95
C ARG A 81 8.46 -4.16 -20.13
N PRO A 82 9.59 -4.78 -20.51
CA PRO A 82 10.32 -4.32 -21.69
C PRO A 82 9.38 -4.34 -22.90
N GLU A 83 9.42 -3.27 -23.69
CA GLU A 83 8.70 -3.15 -24.95
C GLU A 83 9.05 -4.38 -25.82
N ARG A 84 8.01 -5.02 -26.36
CA ARG A 84 8.17 -6.16 -27.27
C ARG A 84 8.52 -5.69 -28.66
#